data_AF-A0A957KXX5-F1
#
_entry.id   AF-A0A957KXX5-F1
#
_cell.length_a   1.000
_cell.length_b   1.000
_cell.length_c   1.000
_cell.angle_alpha   90.00
_cell.angle_beta   90.00
_cell.angle_gamma   90.00
#
_symmetry.space_group_name_H-M   'P 1'
#
loop_
_entity.id
_entity.type
_entity.pdbx_description
1 polymer ?
#
loop_
_entity_poly.entity_id
_entity_poly.type
_entity_poly.pdbx_seq_one_letter_code
_entity_poly.pdbx_strand_id
1 'polypeptide(L)'
;MQDESQNQLVEPPVDMGRSEKRARRRSSPDGLAYLLILALGIFLGWTGNELTDTGQGSEPSAARGATAAINEGNGPESEPVLLPEPPLPELSESYRTMGDPQADVVIVEYSDYQCPFCRRHALEVFPALKTKYIDTGQVYYVFKDFPIASLHPLAYRQHEAASCAGQLAGGQAYWQAHELFFAEAELFQVETVASLDTVILSQFATARLPDVSRCLASNEFADQVQRTVTEGQTLGISGTPAFFINGFPITGAQPLAVFEEAIALAQKGELAALYRPAANGPNDGKAQATAAALANQPVVVPISDEPGLGNPDAPVVIVEYSDFQCPFCRRHALETMPQLRQYIEAGQVYYLFKDFPILSIHPQAQKAHEAARCVRELAGDEAYWQMHDLLFAEQASWSSRQMPEHVATFLEMGGRLGIDEEQLSSCLTTERQATAIAAQVNEGLQFGLTGTPTFFVNGQRLVGAQPASVFVQIIESFLADES
;
A
#
# COMPACT_ATOMS: atom_id res chain seq x y z
N MET A 1 -1.04 -55.96 49.96
CA MET A 1 0.24 -55.25 49.80
C MET A 1 0.06 -53.90 50.45
N GLN A 2 0.56 -53.79 51.68
CA GLN A 2 0.72 -52.57 52.49
C GLN A 2 1.91 -51.77 51.89
N ASP A 3 2.20 -50.49 52.16
CA ASP A 3 1.72 -49.51 53.13
C ASP A 3 2.15 -48.11 52.63
N GLU A 4 1.47 -47.08 53.14
CA GLU A 4 1.80 -45.67 53.01
C GLU A 4 3.11 -45.33 53.74
N SER A 5 3.86 -44.31 53.28
CA SER A 5 4.75 -43.57 54.17
C SER A 5 4.65 -42.06 53.92
N GLN A 6 4.18 -41.37 54.95
CA GLN A 6 4.30 -39.93 55.14
C GLN A 6 5.71 -39.58 55.63
N ASN A 7 6.24 -38.40 55.27
CA ASN A 7 6.67 -37.42 56.28
C ASN A 7 6.95 -36.03 55.66
N GLN A 8 6.29 -35.00 56.20
CA GLN A 8 6.63 -33.58 56.04
C GLN A 8 7.75 -33.21 57.02
N LEU A 9 8.67 -32.33 56.62
CA LEU A 9 9.36 -31.42 57.55
C LEU A 9 9.62 -30.05 56.89
N VAL A 10 9.47 -29.03 57.74
CA VAL A 10 9.30 -27.60 57.52
C VAL A 10 10.65 -26.84 57.46
N GLU A 11 10.67 -25.70 56.75
CA GLU A 11 11.78 -24.74 56.54
C GLU A 11 12.30 -24.03 57.81
N PRO A 12 13.42 -23.28 57.69
CA PRO A 12 13.33 -21.84 57.98
C PRO A 12 14.13 -20.90 57.02
N PRO A 13 13.89 -19.57 57.08
CA PRO A 13 14.24 -18.60 56.03
C PRO A 13 15.63 -17.96 56.22
N VAL A 14 16.20 -17.41 55.14
CA VAL A 14 17.46 -16.64 55.17
C VAL A 14 17.17 -15.15 55.28
N ASP A 15 17.88 -14.56 56.25
CA ASP A 15 17.77 -13.23 56.84
C ASP A 15 18.38 -12.10 55.99
N MET A 16 17.81 -10.90 56.16
CA MET A 16 18.20 -9.62 55.59
C MET A 16 19.28 -8.93 56.45
N GLY A 17 20.50 -8.82 55.92
CA GLY A 17 21.63 -8.14 56.56
C GLY A 17 22.04 -6.83 55.89
N ARG A 18 21.64 -5.72 56.49
CA ARG A 18 22.01 -4.32 56.18
C ARG A 18 23.48 -4.03 56.53
N SER A 19 24.19 -3.26 55.69
CA SER A 19 25.46 -2.60 56.07
C SER A 19 25.50 -1.17 55.52
N GLU A 20 25.66 -0.22 56.43
CA GLU A 20 25.68 1.22 56.21
C GLU A 20 27.12 1.79 56.03
N LYS A 21 27.18 2.96 55.37
CA LYS A 21 28.13 4.09 55.54
C LYS A 21 29.57 3.93 55.02
N ARG A 22 29.94 4.78 54.03
CA ARG A 22 30.60 6.08 54.29
C ARG A 22 30.79 6.94 53.03
N ALA A 23 30.61 8.24 53.24
CA ALA A 23 30.72 9.35 52.29
C ALA A 23 32.13 9.63 51.75
N ARG A 24 32.22 10.32 50.59
CA ARG A 24 33.00 11.56 50.42
C ARG A 24 32.70 12.31 49.11
N ARG A 25 32.74 13.63 49.27
CA ARG A 25 32.48 14.76 48.35
C ARG A 25 33.41 14.85 47.13
N ARG A 26 32.92 15.47 46.04
CA ARG A 26 33.42 16.73 45.39
C ARG A 26 32.72 16.93 44.03
N SER A 27 31.82 17.90 43.91
CA SER A 27 32.02 19.25 43.35
C SER A 27 32.24 19.29 41.82
N SER A 28 31.18 19.73 41.12
CA SER A 28 31.13 20.47 39.83
C SER A 28 32.10 21.68 39.82
N PRO A 29 32.35 22.44 38.72
CA PRO A 29 31.38 22.79 37.65
C PRO A 29 31.90 23.10 36.21
N ASP A 30 30.92 23.24 35.32
CA ASP A 30 30.70 24.22 34.23
C ASP A 30 31.81 24.66 33.26
N GLY A 31 31.43 24.75 31.98
CA GLY A 31 31.53 26.04 31.31
C GLY A 31 31.88 26.06 29.82
N LEU A 32 31.10 26.87 29.08
CA LEU A 32 31.41 27.61 27.86
C LEU A 32 31.07 26.99 26.50
N ALA A 33 29.81 27.17 26.09
CA ALA A 33 29.47 27.41 24.68
C ALA A 33 29.34 28.93 24.46
N TYR A 34 30.10 29.45 23.50
CA TYR A 34 30.11 30.86 23.07
C TYR A 34 28.92 31.17 22.13
N LEU A 35 28.36 32.36 22.30
CA LEU A 35 27.35 33.00 21.43
C LEU A 35 27.99 34.16 20.65
N LEU A 36 27.45 34.43 19.43
CA LEU A 36 27.24 35.76 18.80
C LEU A 36 28.50 36.46 18.17
N ILE A 37 28.54 37.18 17.01
CA ILE A 37 27.60 37.92 16.11
C ILE A 37 28.30 38.24 14.75
N LEU A 38 27.49 38.61 13.72
CA LEU A 38 27.63 39.66 12.65
C LEU A 38 27.78 39.12 11.21
N ALA A 39 26.82 39.28 10.28
CA ALA A 39 26.15 40.45 9.67
C ALA A 39 26.99 41.17 8.57
N LEU A 40 26.49 41.11 7.33
CA LEU A 40 26.75 41.97 6.15
C LEU A 40 25.90 41.39 4.99
N GLY A 41 25.18 42.09 4.12
CA GLY A 41 24.90 43.51 3.89
C GLY A 41 24.13 43.63 2.56
N ILE A 42 23.00 44.35 2.60
CA ILE A 42 22.42 45.27 1.58
C ILE A 42 22.64 44.99 0.08
N PHE A 43 21.55 44.84 -0.67
CA PHE A 43 21.43 45.41 -2.03
C PHE A 43 20.01 45.97 -2.27
N LEU A 44 19.92 47.28 -2.49
CA LEU A 44 18.72 48.01 -2.91
C LEU A 44 18.57 47.93 -4.44
N GLY A 45 17.31 47.99 -4.88
CA GLY A 45 16.88 47.66 -6.24
C GLY A 45 17.18 48.66 -7.35
N TRP A 46 16.67 48.30 -8.53
CA TRP A 46 16.63 49.15 -9.71
C TRP A 46 15.25 48.99 -10.38
N THR A 47 14.57 50.11 -10.56
CA THR A 47 13.24 50.24 -11.16
C THR A 47 13.36 50.62 -12.63
N GLY A 48 12.36 50.20 -13.41
CA GLY A 48 11.83 50.94 -14.55
C GLY A 48 12.47 50.68 -15.91
N ASN A 49 11.68 50.15 -16.85
CA ASN A 49 11.40 50.91 -18.07
C ASN A 49 10.04 50.48 -18.68
N GLU A 50 9.10 51.41 -18.70
CA GLU A 50 7.89 51.39 -19.53
C GLU A 50 8.27 51.72 -20.98
N LEU A 51 7.61 51.07 -21.94
CA LEU A 51 7.40 51.59 -23.28
C LEU A 51 5.94 51.37 -23.68
N THR A 52 5.28 52.51 -23.88
CA THR A 52 3.94 52.79 -24.43
C THR A 52 3.88 52.41 -25.92
N ASP A 53 2.81 51.75 -26.40
CA ASP A 53 1.56 52.30 -26.94
C ASP A 53 1.50 52.22 -28.49
N THR A 54 0.27 52.32 -29.01
CA THR A 54 -0.28 52.17 -30.37
C THR A 54 -0.73 50.73 -30.64
N GLY A 55 -2.02 50.36 -30.63
CA GLY A 55 -3.26 51.13 -30.74
C GLY A 55 -3.88 50.87 -32.11
N GLN A 56 -5.00 50.13 -32.15
CA GLN A 56 -6.06 50.30 -33.14
C GLN A 56 -7.31 49.55 -32.70
N GLY A 57 -8.38 50.30 -32.47
CA GLY A 57 -9.68 49.79 -32.08
C GLY A 57 -10.58 49.43 -33.26
N SER A 58 -11.66 48.72 -32.96
CA SER A 58 -13.00 48.93 -33.49
C SER A 58 -13.98 47.93 -32.84
N GLU A 59 -15.04 48.45 -32.22
CA GLU A 59 -16.28 47.70 -31.91
C GLU A 59 -17.24 47.78 -33.14
N PRO A 60 -18.50 47.27 -33.06
CA PRO A 60 -18.89 45.87 -33.15
C PRO A 60 -19.87 45.63 -34.33
N SER A 61 -20.08 44.40 -34.79
CA SER A 61 -21.22 44.08 -35.66
C SER A 61 -21.73 42.66 -35.48
N ALA A 62 -23.06 42.59 -35.45
CA ALA A 62 -23.90 41.45 -35.18
C ALA A 62 -23.83 40.31 -36.20
N ALA A 63 -24.05 39.10 -35.66
CA ALA A 63 -24.75 37.94 -36.18
C ALA A 63 -24.95 37.78 -37.70
N ARG A 64 -24.45 36.67 -38.24
CA ARG A 64 -25.21 35.74 -39.08
C ARG A 64 -24.51 34.38 -39.13
N GLY A 65 -25.30 33.34 -38.89
CA GLY A 65 -24.82 31.96 -38.81
C GLY A 65 -24.21 31.45 -40.11
N ALA A 66 -23.19 30.63 -39.94
CA ALA A 66 -22.76 29.63 -40.90
C ALA A 66 -22.34 28.41 -40.08
N THR A 67 -23.09 27.33 -40.22
CA THR A 67 -22.72 25.99 -39.77
C THR A 67 -21.41 25.59 -40.46
N ALA A 68 -20.31 25.60 -39.72
CA ALA A 68 -19.05 25.03 -40.15
C ALA A 68 -18.89 23.70 -39.41
N ALA A 69 -18.72 22.63 -40.18
CA ALA A 69 -18.43 21.29 -39.69
C ALA A 69 -17.23 21.32 -38.74
N ILE A 70 -17.43 20.84 -37.51
CA ILE A 70 -16.34 20.49 -36.62
C ILE A 70 -15.62 19.29 -37.25
N ASN A 71 -14.37 19.53 -37.62
CA ASN A 71 -13.44 18.50 -38.05
C ASN A 71 -13.06 17.72 -36.79
N GLU A 72 -13.46 16.45 -36.70
CA GLU A 72 -13.00 15.51 -35.67
C GLU A 72 -11.50 15.29 -35.83
N GLY A 73 -10.72 16.20 -35.26
CA GLY A 73 -9.28 16.01 -35.06
C GLY A 73 -9.08 15.26 -33.76
N ASN A 74 -8.88 13.94 -33.83
CA ASN A 74 -8.29 13.16 -32.75
C ASN A 74 -7.03 13.87 -32.26
N GLY A 75 -7.09 14.44 -31.05
CA GLY A 75 -5.90 14.77 -30.29
C GLY A 75 -5.05 13.51 -30.09
N PRO A 76 -3.73 13.64 -29.94
CA PRO A 76 -2.89 12.46 -29.77
C PRO A 76 -3.33 11.73 -28.50
N GLU A 77 -3.86 10.51 -28.65
CA GLU A 77 -4.07 9.58 -27.54
C GLU A 77 -2.73 9.48 -26.79
N SER A 78 -2.67 9.98 -25.55
CA SER A 78 -1.49 9.79 -24.71
C SER A 78 -1.39 8.29 -24.40
N GLU A 79 -0.43 7.61 -25.02
CA GLU A 79 -0.17 6.20 -24.75
C GLU A 79 0.02 5.97 -23.24
N PRO A 80 -0.56 4.90 -22.66
CA PRO A 80 -0.40 4.61 -21.24
C PRO A 80 1.10 4.50 -20.92
N VAL A 81 1.51 5.07 -19.78
CA VAL A 81 2.88 4.96 -19.29
C VAL A 81 3.13 3.49 -18.93
N LEU A 82 3.66 2.73 -19.89
CA LEU A 82 4.20 1.40 -19.64
C LEU A 82 5.36 1.57 -18.66
N LEU A 83 5.25 0.94 -17.49
CA LEU A 83 6.43 0.78 -16.64
C LEU A 83 7.48 0.00 -17.44
N PRO A 84 8.78 0.33 -17.27
CA PRO A 84 9.81 -0.40 -17.99
C PRO A 84 9.69 -1.88 -17.67
N GLU A 85 9.75 -2.71 -18.71
CA GLU A 85 9.62 -4.16 -18.56
C GLU A 85 10.71 -4.66 -17.59
N PRO A 86 10.34 -5.45 -16.56
CA PRO A 86 11.32 -5.98 -15.64
C PRO A 86 12.39 -6.77 -16.40
N PRO A 87 13.68 -6.60 -16.08
CA PRO A 87 14.70 -7.39 -16.73
C PRO A 87 14.49 -8.87 -16.39
N LEU A 88 14.61 -9.76 -17.38
CA LEU A 88 14.56 -11.19 -17.14
C LEU A 88 15.75 -11.63 -16.26
N PRO A 89 15.59 -12.66 -15.41
CA PRO A 89 16.66 -13.15 -14.56
C PRO A 89 17.85 -13.64 -15.39
N GLU A 90 19.05 -13.53 -14.84
CA GLU A 90 20.25 -14.11 -15.44
C GLU A 90 20.11 -15.64 -15.56
N LEU A 91 20.84 -16.26 -16.51
CA LEU A 91 20.82 -17.73 -16.69
C LEU A 91 21.18 -18.49 -15.41
N SER A 92 22.07 -17.91 -14.59
CA SER A 92 22.46 -18.39 -13.25
C SER A 92 21.31 -18.42 -12.25
N GLU A 93 20.23 -17.67 -12.50
CA GLU A 93 19.05 -17.53 -11.64
C GLU A 93 17.80 -18.21 -12.24
N SER A 94 17.97 -18.97 -13.34
CA SER A 94 16.89 -19.65 -14.07
C SER A 94 16.11 -20.67 -13.22
N TYR A 95 16.64 -21.11 -12.08
CA TYR A 95 15.94 -21.97 -11.12
C TYR A 95 14.67 -21.33 -10.54
N ARG A 96 14.49 -20.01 -10.67
CA ARG A 96 13.29 -19.25 -10.24
C ARG A 96 12.26 -19.05 -11.35
N THR A 97 12.37 -19.81 -12.43
CA THR A 97 11.52 -19.66 -13.61
C THR A 97 10.78 -20.95 -13.93
N MET A 98 9.64 -20.86 -14.63
CA MET A 98 8.86 -21.99 -15.13
C MET A 98 8.32 -21.69 -16.53
N GLY A 99 7.95 -22.75 -17.26
CA GLY A 99 7.35 -22.64 -18.59
C GLY A 99 8.39 -22.58 -19.71
N ASP A 100 7.94 -22.25 -20.91
CA ASP A 100 8.81 -22.12 -22.08
C ASP A 100 9.48 -20.73 -22.09
N PRO A 101 10.82 -20.62 -22.02
CA PRO A 101 11.52 -19.34 -22.10
C PRO A 101 11.39 -18.65 -23.47
N GLN A 102 10.72 -19.26 -24.45
CA GLN A 102 10.36 -18.66 -25.74
C GLN A 102 8.88 -18.30 -25.85
N ALA A 103 8.10 -18.43 -24.77
CA ALA A 103 6.70 -18.01 -24.78
C ALA A 103 6.59 -16.50 -25.06
N ASP A 104 5.60 -16.13 -25.89
CA ASP A 104 5.32 -14.74 -26.24
C ASP A 104 4.78 -13.91 -25.05
N VAL A 105 4.36 -14.59 -23.97
CA VAL A 105 3.87 -13.97 -22.74
C VAL A 105 4.79 -14.31 -21.58
N VAL A 106 5.34 -13.28 -20.95
CA VAL A 106 6.13 -13.34 -19.73
C VAL A 106 5.31 -12.77 -18.58
N ILE A 107 5.19 -13.52 -17.49
CA ILE A 107 4.67 -13.03 -16.21
C ILE A 107 5.83 -12.95 -15.21
N VAL A 108 6.10 -11.77 -14.69
CA VAL A 108 7.08 -11.53 -13.62
C VAL A 108 6.33 -11.24 -12.33
N GLU A 109 6.42 -12.11 -11.33
CA GLU A 109 5.88 -11.90 -9.99
C GLU A 109 6.97 -11.39 -9.04
N TYR A 110 6.70 -10.31 -8.32
CA TYR A 110 7.42 -9.87 -7.13
C TYR A 110 6.62 -10.24 -5.90
N SER A 111 7.20 -11.07 -5.04
CA SER A 111 6.49 -11.71 -3.94
C SER A 111 7.29 -11.69 -2.65
N ASP A 112 6.58 -11.84 -1.54
CA ASP A 112 7.12 -11.89 -0.18
C ASP A 112 6.55 -13.14 0.51
N TYR A 113 7.42 -14.05 0.96
CA TYR A 113 7.00 -15.33 1.56
C TYR A 113 6.20 -15.18 2.87
N GLN A 114 6.25 -14.04 3.55
CA GLN A 114 5.43 -13.77 4.74
C GLN A 114 4.20 -12.92 4.43
N CYS A 115 4.01 -12.46 3.18
CA CYS A 115 2.86 -11.65 2.81
C CYS A 115 1.59 -12.51 2.66
N PRO A 116 0.51 -12.20 3.40
CA PRO A 116 -0.74 -12.98 3.34
C PRO A 116 -1.42 -12.90 1.97
N PHE A 117 -1.25 -11.81 1.22
CA PHE A 117 -1.78 -11.68 -0.13
C PHE A 117 -0.99 -12.52 -1.14
N CYS A 118 0.34 -12.58 -0.99
CA CYS A 118 1.19 -13.43 -1.81
C CYS A 118 0.81 -14.90 -1.61
N ARG A 119 0.64 -15.29 -0.34
CA ARG A 119 0.12 -16.61 0.03
C ARG A 119 -1.22 -16.90 -0.63
N ARG A 120 -2.19 -15.97 -0.58
CA ARG A 120 -3.49 -16.14 -1.24
C ARG A 120 -3.33 -16.40 -2.73
N HIS A 121 -2.53 -15.59 -3.42
CA HIS A 121 -2.25 -15.81 -4.85
C HIS A 121 -1.62 -17.19 -5.10
N ALA A 122 -0.58 -17.55 -4.36
CA ALA A 122 0.16 -18.80 -4.50
C ALA A 122 -0.74 -20.04 -4.30
N LEU A 123 -1.72 -19.97 -3.38
CA LEU A 123 -2.59 -21.10 -3.06
C LEU A 123 -3.87 -21.16 -3.92
N GLU A 124 -4.42 -20.01 -4.32
CA GLU A 124 -5.75 -19.95 -4.94
C GLU A 124 -5.71 -19.69 -6.45
N VAL A 125 -4.72 -18.95 -6.94
CA VAL A 125 -4.69 -18.47 -8.34
C VAL A 125 -3.57 -19.13 -9.12
N PHE A 126 -2.36 -19.18 -8.55
CA PHE A 126 -1.17 -19.73 -9.20
C PHE A 126 -1.35 -21.19 -9.70
N PRO A 127 -2.01 -22.12 -8.98
CA PRO A 127 -2.17 -23.50 -9.48
C PRO A 127 -2.96 -23.59 -10.79
N ALA A 128 -4.00 -22.75 -10.92
CA ALA A 128 -4.80 -22.68 -12.14
C ALA A 128 -4.04 -21.97 -13.27
N LEU A 129 -3.36 -20.85 -12.96
CA LEU A 129 -2.49 -20.14 -13.89
C LEU A 129 -1.41 -21.07 -14.47
N LYS A 130 -0.76 -21.83 -13.59
CA LYS A 130 0.28 -22.80 -13.92
C LYS A 130 -0.24 -23.89 -14.85
N THR A 131 -1.32 -24.56 -14.45
CA THR A 131 -1.89 -25.66 -15.23
C THR A 131 -2.38 -25.19 -16.60
N LYS A 132 -3.00 -24.01 -16.68
CA LYS A 132 -3.64 -23.53 -17.91
C LYS A 132 -2.64 -22.92 -18.90
N TYR A 133 -1.63 -22.20 -18.43
CA TYR A 133 -0.76 -21.39 -19.30
C TYR A 133 0.73 -21.70 -19.18
N ILE A 134 1.24 -21.95 -17.98
CA ILE A 134 2.69 -22.17 -17.78
C ILE A 134 3.08 -23.58 -18.27
N ASP A 135 2.37 -24.61 -17.81
CA ASP A 135 2.63 -26.01 -18.16
C ASP A 135 2.31 -26.32 -19.63
N THR A 136 1.49 -25.48 -20.27
CA THR A 136 1.16 -25.58 -21.69
C THR A 136 2.14 -24.83 -22.60
N GLY A 137 3.14 -24.15 -22.01
CA GLY A 137 4.15 -23.37 -22.74
C GLY A 137 3.66 -22.03 -23.28
N GLN A 138 2.45 -21.58 -22.91
CA GLN A 138 1.91 -20.30 -23.35
C GLN A 138 2.45 -19.11 -22.55
N VAL A 139 2.93 -19.35 -21.33
CA VAL A 139 3.48 -18.33 -20.44
C VAL A 139 4.85 -18.77 -19.91
N TYR A 140 5.82 -17.86 -19.97
CA TYR A 140 7.05 -17.92 -19.21
C TYR A 140 6.85 -17.20 -17.88
N TYR A 141 7.03 -17.92 -16.77
CA TYR A 141 6.82 -17.38 -15.43
C TYR A 141 8.15 -17.13 -14.74
N VAL A 142 8.31 -15.95 -14.16
CA VAL A 142 9.49 -15.50 -13.44
C VAL A 142 9.08 -15.07 -12.04
N PHE A 143 9.71 -15.65 -11.02
CA PHE A 143 9.53 -15.21 -9.63
C PHE A 143 10.73 -14.37 -9.18
N LYS A 144 10.45 -13.23 -8.56
CA LYS A 144 11.43 -12.29 -8.00
C LYS A 144 11.16 -12.04 -6.52
N ASP A 145 12.25 -12.00 -5.76
CA ASP A 145 12.18 -11.77 -4.33
C ASP A 145 11.85 -10.29 -4.06
N PHE A 146 10.81 -10.03 -3.27
CA PHE A 146 10.47 -8.68 -2.82
C PHE A 146 10.03 -8.65 -1.35
N PRO A 147 10.87 -9.16 -0.41
CA PRO A 147 10.56 -9.06 1.01
C PRO A 147 10.53 -7.59 1.47
N ILE A 148 9.42 -7.19 2.10
CA ILE A 148 9.23 -5.83 2.58
C ILE A 148 9.76 -5.76 4.02
N ALA A 149 11.03 -5.37 4.19
CA ALA A 149 11.74 -5.42 5.47
C ALA A 149 11.00 -4.75 6.65
N SER A 150 10.24 -3.68 6.38
CA SER A 150 9.48 -2.95 7.40
C SER A 150 8.25 -3.70 7.91
N LEU A 151 7.74 -4.67 7.15
CA LEU A 151 6.56 -5.47 7.49
C LEU A 151 6.94 -6.91 7.84
N HIS A 152 7.83 -7.50 7.04
CA HIS A 152 8.24 -8.90 7.12
C HIS A 152 9.77 -9.01 7.15
N PRO A 153 10.43 -8.61 8.25
CA PRO A 153 11.89 -8.58 8.31
C PRO A 153 12.54 -9.96 8.15
N LEU A 154 11.83 -11.04 8.46
CA LEU A 154 12.36 -12.40 8.36
C LEU A 154 12.18 -13.02 6.96
N ALA A 155 11.38 -12.41 6.08
CA ALA A 155 11.12 -12.93 4.74
C ALA A 155 12.40 -13.02 3.90
N TYR A 156 13.37 -12.09 4.07
CA TYR A 156 14.69 -12.14 3.44
C TYR A 156 15.33 -13.52 3.59
N ARG A 157 15.26 -14.08 4.80
CA ARG A 157 15.87 -15.37 5.11
C ARG A 157 15.18 -16.53 4.41
N GLN A 158 13.86 -16.47 4.22
CA GLN A 158 13.11 -17.49 3.46
C GLN A 158 13.44 -17.40 1.96
N HIS A 159 13.56 -16.19 1.42
CA HIS A 159 14.00 -15.99 0.04
C HIS A 159 15.42 -16.55 -0.19
N GLU A 160 16.37 -16.27 0.70
CA GLU A 160 17.71 -16.89 0.68
C GLU A 160 17.64 -18.42 0.74
N ALA A 161 16.80 -18.99 1.62
CA ALA A 161 16.68 -20.44 1.76
C ALA A 161 16.11 -21.12 0.50
N ALA A 162 15.11 -20.53 -0.16
CA ALA A 162 14.60 -21.03 -1.44
C ALA A 162 15.71 -21.00 -2.50
N SER A 163 16.46 -19.90 -2.57
CA SER A 163 17.61 -19.71 -3.46
C SER A 163 18.67 -20.79 -3.24
N CYS A 164 19.02 -21.06 -1.98
CA CYS A 164 19.94 -22.13 -1.61
C CYS A 164 19.46 -23.50 -2.09
N ALA A 165 18.15 -23.81 -1.94
CA ALA A 165 17.60 -25.06 -2.43
C ALA A 165 17.73 -25.16 -3.97
N GLY A 166 17.43 -24.07 -4.68
CA GLY A 166 17.58 -23.96 -6.13
C GLY A 166 19.02 -24.15 -6.61
N GLN A 167 19.98 -23.52 -5.94
CA GLN A 167 21.41 -23.62 -6.26
C GLN A 167 21.95 -25.04 -6.03
N LEU A 168 21.52 -25.70 -4.96
CA LEU A 168 22.02 -27.01 -4.58
C LEU A 168 21.39 -28.16 -5.38
N ALA A 169 20.11 -28.04 -5.76
CA ALA A 169 19.34 -29.14 -6.33
C ALA A 169 18.45 -28.77 -7.54
N GLY A 170 18.61 -27.56 -8.09
CA GLY A 170 17.91 -27.10 -9.30
C GLY A 170 16.51 -26.54 -9.06
N GLY A 171 15.86 -26.10 -10.14
CA GLY A 171 14.56 -25.42 -10.09
C GLY A 171 13.44 -26.20 -9.40
N GLN A 172 13.41 -27.53 -9.52
CA GLN A 172 12.41 -28.33 -8.81
C GLN A 172 12.50 -28.16 -7.29
N ALA A 173 13.72 -28.10 -6.74
CA ALA A 173 13.92 -27.90 -5.30
C ALA A 173 13.58 -26.46 -4.88
N TYR A 174 13.90 -25.46 -5.72
CA TYR A 174 13.47 -24.07 -5.51
C TYR A 174 11.95 -23.97 -5.38
N TRP A 175 11.22 -24.54 -6.33
CA TRP A 175 9.77 -24.43 -6.39
C TRP A 175 9.05 -25.25 -5.33
N GLN A 176 9.63 -26.38 -4.88
CA GLN A 176 9.16 -27.09 -3.70
C GLN A 176 9.36 -26.29 -2.42
N ALA A 177 10.49 -25.58 -2.27
CA ALA A 177 10.71 -24.68 -1.14
C ALA A 177 9.73 -23.49 -1.18
N HIS A 178 9.52 -22.89 -2.35
CA HIS A 178 8.53 -21.84 -2.58
C HIS A 178 7.13 -22.26 -2.13
N GLU A 179 6.65 -23.42 -2.59
CA GLU A 179 5.34 -23.95 -2.23
C GLU A 179 5.24 -24.19 -0.72
N LEU A 180 6.28 -24.79 -0.13
CA LEU A 180 6.34 -25.06 1.31
C LEU A 180 6.21 -23.77 2.14
N PHE A 181 6.88 -22.69 1.75
CA PHE A 181 6.82 -21.42 2.49
C PHE A 181 5.41 -20.82 2.52
N PHE A 182 4.66 -20.90 1.42
CA PHE A 182 3.29 -20.39 1.38
C PHE A 182 2.28 -21.36 2.01
N ALA A 183 2.40 -22.67 1.76
CA ALA A 183 1.49 -23.67 2.28
C ALA A 183 1.53 -23.74 3.81
N GLU A 184 2.74 -23.72 4.38
CA GLU A 184 3.00 -23.89 5.81
C GLU A 184 3.38 -22.57 6.52
N ALA A 185 2.86 -21.44 6.02
CA ALA A 185 3.23 -20.09 6.47
C ALA A 185 3.17 -19.88 8.00
N GLU A 186 2.26 -20.58 8.69
CA GLU A 186 2.10 -20.53 10.15
C GLU A 186 3.31 -21.10 10.90
N LEU A 187 4.01 -22.11 10.34
CA LEU A 187 5.19 -22.71 10.97
C LEU A 187 6.36 -21.73 11.02
N PHE A 188 6.39 -20.77 10.09
CA PHE A 188 7.47 -19.80 9.94
C PHE A 188 7.21 -18.48 10.69
N GLN A 189 6.12 -18.38 11.46
CA GLN A 189 5.81 -17.23 12.32
C GLN A 189 6.64 -17.28 13.61
N VAL A 190 7.90 -16.87 13.51
CA VAL A 190 8.86 -16.88 14.63
C VAL A 190 9.47 -15.49 14.83
N GLU A 191 10.11 -15.28 15.97
CA GLU A 191 10.62 -13.95 16.36
C GLU A 191 12.05 -13.66 15.89
N THR A 192 12.84 -14.69 15.58
CA THR A 192 14.27 -14.52 15.26
C THR A 192 14.72 -15.31 14.03
N VAL A 193 15.79 -14.85 13.40
CA VAL A 193 16.45 -15.56 12.29
C VAL A 193 16.94 -16.94 12.73
N ALA A 194 17.47 -17.09 13.95
CA ALA A 194 17.96 -18.39 14.44
C ALA A 194 16.84 -19.41 14.63
N SER A 195 15.68 -18.98 15.17
CA SER A 195 14.49 -19.83 15.23
C SER A 195 13.98 -20.16 13.84
N LEU A 196 14.02 -19.20 12.91
CA LEU A 196 13.57 -19.41 11.54
C LEU A 196 14.44 -20.43 10.81
N ASP A 197 15.77 -20.32 10.91
CA ASP A 197 16.71 -21.29 10.35
C ASP A 197 16.44 -22.71 10.88
N THR A 198 16.14 -22.83 12.17
CA THR A 198 15.79 -24.13 12.78
C THR A 198 14.53 -24.73 12.15
N VAL A 199 13.48 -23.92 11.98
CA VAL A 199 12.23 -24.35 11.33
C VAL A 199 12.48 -24.70 9.87
N ILE A 200 13.19 -23.84 9.12
CA ILE A 200 13.54 -24.06 7.70
C ILE A 200 14.24 -25.40 7.53
N LEU A 201 15.32 -25.65 8.27
CA LEU A 201 16.09 -26.88 8.17
C LEU A 201 15.25 -28.12 8.51
N SER A 202 14.38 -28.01 9.52
CA SER A 202 13.47 -29.10 9.90
C SER A 202 12.41 -29.39 8.83
N GLN A 203 11.80 -28.35 8.25
CA GLN A 203 10.78 -28.52 7.22
C GLN A 203 11.40 -29.00 5.90
N PHE A 204 12.58 -28.50 5.54
CA PHE A 204 13.30 -28.94 4.34
C PHE A 204 13.72 -30.41 4.46
N ALA A 205 14.20 -30.84 5.63
CA ALA A 205 14.47 -32.26 5.88
C ALA A 205 13.22 -33.13 5.73
N THR A 206 12.08 -32.68 6.28
CA THR A 206 10.78 -33.37 6.15
C THR A 206 10.33 -33.46 4.68
N ALA A 207 10.47 -32.38 3.93
CA ALA A 207 10.14 -32.29 2.51
C ALA A 207 11.17 -32.96 1.59
N ARG A 208 12.27 -33.51 2.14
CA ARG A 208 13.39 -34.12 1.40
C ARG A 208 14.09 -33.14 0.44
N LEU A 209 14.14 -31.87 0.82
CA LEU A 209 14.91 -30.83 0.16
C LEU A 209 16.40 -30.91 0.58
N PRO A 210 17.33 -30.34 -0.23
CA PRO A 210 18.76 -30.35 0.11
C PRO A 210 19.04 -29.63 1.43
N ASP A 211 20.10 -30.05 2.12
CA ASP A 211 20.58 -29.35 3.31
C ASP A 211 21.18 -27.98 2.90
N VAL A 212 20.46 -26.92 3.26
CA VAL A 212 20.82 -25.53 2.93
C VAL A 212 21.70 -24.87 4.01
N SER A 213 22.02 -25.53 5.12
CA SER A 213 22.69 -24.92 6.28
C SER A 213 24.01 -24.21 5.93
N ARG A 214 24.86 -24.83 5.10
CA ARG A 214 26.13 -24.23 4.66
C ARG A 214 25.91 -23.02 3.74
N CYS A 215 24.91 -23.09 2.86
CA CYS A 215 24.58 -22.02 1.93
C CYS A 215 24.01 -20.81 2.68
N LEU A 216 23.07 -21.05 3.60
CA LEU A 216 22.53 -20.01 4.48
C LEU A 216 23.61 -19.34 5.35
N ALA A 217 24.66 -20.08 5.74
CA ALA A 217 25.81 -19.53 6.46
C ALA A 217 26.78 -18.73 5.58
N SER A 218 26.78 -18.93 4.25
CA SER A 218 27.65 -18.17 3.34
C SER A 218 27.12 -16.76 3.05
N ASN A 219 25.83 -16.53 3.29
CA ASN A 219 25.12 -15.28 3.00
C ASN A 219 25.20 -14.88 1.51
N GLU A 220 25.42 -15.84 0.61
CA GLU A 220 25.66 -15.57 -0.82
C GLU A 220 24.44 -14.98 -1.54
N PHE A 221 23.23 -15.26 -1.04
CA PHE A 221 21.97 -14.81 -1.65
C PHE A 221 21.43 -13.51 -1.09
N ALA A 222 22.01 -12.95 -0.03
CA ALA A 222 21.54 -11.69 0.54
C ALA A 222 21.60 -10.54 -0.48
N ASP A 223 22.71 -10.45 -1.23
CA ASP A 223 22.87 -9.45 -2.29
C ASP A 223 21.88 -9.68 -3.44
N GLN A 224 21.59 -10.94 -3.80
CA GLN A 224 20.62 -11.24 -4.84
C GLN A 224 19.21 -10.78 -4.45
N VAL A 225 18.76 -11.11 -3.23
CA VAL A 225 17.46 -10.67 -2.71
C VAL A 225 17.40 -9.15 -2.63
N GLN A 226 18.45 -8.49 -2.15
CA GLN A 226 18.49 -7.03 -2.08
C GLN A 226 18.46 -6.37 -3.47
N ARG A 227 19.09 -6.98 -4.48
CA ARG A 227 19.02 -6.51 -5.87
C ARG A 227 17.60 -6.54 -6.40
N THR A 228 16.87 -7.63 -6.26
CA THR A 228 15.48 -7.73 -6.76
C THR A 228 14.52 -6.81 -6.00
N VAL A 229 14.75 -6.60 -4.69
CA VAL A 229 14.03 -5.58 -3.92
C VAL A 229 14.30 -4.17 -4.46
N THR A 230 15.56 -3.83 -4.69
CA THR A 230 15.93 -2.50 -5.21
C THR A 230 15.35 -2.29 -6.60
N GLU A 231 15.41 -3.32 -7.45
CA GLU A 231 14.82 -3.30 -8.78
C GLU A 231 13.31 -3.04 -8.72
N GLY A 232 12.54 -3.81 -7.95
CA GLY A 232 11.10 -3.57 -7.84
C GLY A 232 10.77 -2.18 -7.28
N GLN A 233 11.56 -1.66 -6.33
CA GLN A 233 11.42 -0.28 -5.85
C GLN A 233 11.63 0.75 -6.97
N THR A 234 12.64 0.55 -7.82
CA THR A 234 12.88 1.42 -8.99
C THR A 234 11.78 1.32 -10.04
N LEU A 235 11.10 0.17 -10.13
CA LEU A 235 9.93 -0.04 -10.98
C LEU A 235 8.64 0.52 -10.37
N GLY A 236 8.69 1.13 -9.17
CA GLY A 236 7.52 1.68 -8.50
C GLY A 236 6.67 0.65 -7.75
N ILE A 237 7.16 -0.58 -7.57
CA ILE A 237 6.47 -1.59 -6.75
C ILE A 237 6.45 -1.12 -5.31
N SER A 238 5.23 -0.95 -4.80
CA SER A 238 5.01 -0.46 -3.44
C SER A 238 4.35 -1.48 -2.51
N GLY A 239 4.03 -2.68 -3.01
CA GLY A 239 3.44 -3.78 -2.24
C GLY A 239 3.48 -5.09 -3.02
N THR A 240 3.23 -6.21 -2.32
CA THR A 240 3.26 -7.57 -2.89
C THR A 240 1.92 -8.30 -2.69
N PRO A 241 1.54 -9.23 -3.59
CA PRO A 241 2.26 -9.56 -4.81
C PRO A 241 2.07 -8.45 -5.85
N ALA A 242 3.10 -8.22 -6.66
CA ALA A 242 3.01 -7.36 -7.83
C ALA A 242 3.45 -8.16 -9.05
N PHE A 243 2.77 -7.96 -10.17
CA PHE A 243 3.02 -8.72 -11.39
C PHE A 243 3.29 -7.77 -12.55
N PHE A 244 4.05 -8.25 -13.52
CA PHE A 244 4.17 -7.63 -14.84
C PHE A 244 3.87 -8.67 -15.90
N ILE A 245 2.98 -8.37 -16.84
CA ILE A 245 2.68 -9.21 -17.99
C ILE A 245 3.19 -8.50 -19.24
N ASN A 246 4.30 -8.95 -19.82
CA ASN A 246 5.05 -8.23 -20.87
C ASN A 246 5.24 -6.73 -20.53
N GLY A 247 5.68 -6.44 -19.30
CA GLY A 247 5.87 -5.08 -18.79
C GLY A 247 4.60 -4.36 -18.32
N PHE A 248 3.40 -4.93 -18.53
CA PHE A 248 2.15 -4.36 -18.03
C PHE A 248 1.96 -4.68 -16.53
N PRO A 249 1.86 -3.68 -15.62
CA PRO A 249 1.75 -3.95 -14.20
C PRO A 249 0.35 -4.41 -13.78
N ILE A 250 0.30 -5.43 -12.93
CA ILE A 250 -0.89 -5.87 -12.20
C ILE A 250 -0.54 -5.86 -10.71
N THR A 251 -1.25 -5.05 -9.93
CA THR A 251 -0.93 -4.88 -8.50
C THR A 251 -1.86 -5.71 -7.61
N GLY A 252 -1.28 -6.37 -6.62
CA GLY A 252 -2.00 -7.13 -5.60
C GLY A 252 -2.44 -8.52 -6.06
N ALA A 253 -2.95 -9.30 -5.11
CA ALA A 253 -3.47 -10.63 -5.39
C ALA A 253 -4.82 -10.53 -6.12
N GLN A 254 -4.77 -10.55 -7.45
CA GLN A 254 -5.92 -10.47 -8.35
C GLN A 254 -6.56 -11.85 -8.62
N PRO A 255 -7.86 -11.91 -8.96
CA PRO A 255 -8.50 -13.15 -9.40
C PRO A 255 -7.90 -13.70 -10.70
N LEU A 256 -8.02 -15.01 -10.91
CA LEU A 256 -7.53 -15.68 -12.12
C LEU A 256 -8.00 -15.00 -13.42
N ALA A 257 -9.26 -14.56 -13.49
CA ALA A 257 -9.83 -13.93 -14.67
C ALA A 257 -9.05 -12.69 -15.17
N VAL A 258 -8.42 -11.92 -14.25
CA VAL A 258 -7.58 -10.78 -14.61
C VAL A 258 -6.34 -11.25 -15.37
N PHE A 259 -5.70 -12.33 -14.91
CA PHE A 259 -4.55 -12.92 -15.59
C PHE A 259 -4.95 -13.54 -16.93
N GLU A 260 -6.08 -14.24 -17.00
CA GLU A 260 -6.56 -14.85 -18.25
C GLU A 260 -6.78 -13.80 -19.35
N GLU A 261 -7.36 -12.67 -18.98
CA GLU A 261 -7.57 -11.56 -19.89
C GLU A 261 -6.26 -10.90 -20.30
N ALA A 262 -5.40 -10.58 -19.33
CA ALA A 262 -4.13 -9.95 -19.63
C ALA A 262 -3.23 -10.84 -20.50
N ILE A 263 -3.23 -12.16 -20.28
CA ILE A 263 -2.57 -13.12 -21.17
C ILE A 263 -3.19 -13.08 -22.58
N ALA A 264 -4.52 -13.11 -22.69
CA ALA A 264 -5.19 -13.08 -23.98
C ALA A 264 -4.92 -11.78 -24.77
N LEU A 265 -4.77 -10.64 -24.08
CA LEU A 265 -4.38 -9.36 -24.66
C LEU A 265 -2.89 -9.34 -25.02
N ALA A 266 -2.02 -9.87 -24.16
CA ALA A 266 -0.58 -10.00 -24.43
C ALA A 266 -0.31 -10.82 -25.70
N GLN A 267 -1.00 -11.95 -25.86
CA GLN A 267 -0.92 -12.80 -27.06
C GLN A 267 -1.35 -12.09 -28.35
N LYS A 268 -2.13 -11.00 -28.25
CA LYS A 268 -2.56 -10.18 -29.39
C LYS A 268 -1.75 -8.90 -29.57
N GLY A 269 -0.85 -8.57 -28.65
CA GLY A 269 -0.18 -7.28 -28.60
C GLY A 269 -1.12 -6.12 -28.21
N GLU A 270 -2.21 -6.41 -27.49
CA GLU A 270 -3.29 -5.46 -27.16
C GLU A 270 -3.32 -5.09 -25.68
N LEU A 271 -2.24 -5.30 -24.91
CA LEU A 271 -2.21 -5.01 -23.46
C LEU A 271 -2.58 -3.58 -23.11
N ALA A 272 -2.33 -2.61 -23.99
CA ALA A 272 -2.75 -1.22 -23.80
C ALA A 272 -4.28 -1.07 -23.64
N ALA A 273 -5.08 -2.02 -24.12
CA ALA A 273 -6.53 -2.03 -23.94
C ALA A 273 -6.96 -2.14 -22.47
N LEU A 274 -6.11 -2.67 -21.58
CA LEU A 274 -6.38 -2.69 -20.13
C LEU A 274 -6.42 -1.28 -19.51
N TYR A 275 -5.81 -0.27 -20.16
CA TYR A 275 -5.83 1.13 -19.73
C TYR A 275 -6.82 2.00 -20.52
N ARG A 276 -7.41 1.51 -21.60
CA ARG A 276 -8.37 2.31 -22.37
C ARG A 276 -9.66 2.42 -21.55
N PRO A 277 -10.13 3.64 -21.21
CA PRO A 277 -11.49 3.81 -20.75
C PRO A 277 -12.42 3.16 -21.78
N ALA A 278 -13.49 2.52 -21.33
CA ALA A 278 -14.53 2.07 -22.25
C ALA A 278 -14.93 3.28 -23.10
N ALA A 279 -14.67 3.23 -24.41
CA ALA A 279 -15.05 4.30 -25.31
C ALA A 279 -16.57 4.46 -25.19
N ASN A 280 -17.02 5.59 -24.64
CA ASN A 280 -18.42 5.94 -24.50
C ASN A 280 -19.00 6.17 -25.90
N GLY A 281 -19.43 5.10 -26.55
CA GLY A 281 -20.20 5.12 -27.79
C GLY A 281 -21.50 4.34 -27.60
N PRO A 282 -22.69 4.96 -27.73
CA PRO A 282 -23.92 4.21 -27.77
C PRO A 282 -24.07 3.57 -29.15
N ASN A 283 -24.08 2.23 -29.15
CA ASN A 283 -24.17 1.32 -30.29
C ASN A 283 -22.83 0.95 -30.92
N ASP A 284 -22.30 -0.20 -30.48
CA ASP A 284 -22.06 -1.34 -31.37
C ASP A 284 -22.16 -2.62 -30.53
N GLY A 285 -23.32 -3.27 -30.62
CA GLY A 285 -23.60 -4.52 -29.92
C GLY A 285 -22.69 -5.64 -30.41
N LYS A 286 -21.57 -5.83 -29.71
CA LYS A 286 -20.82 -7.10 -29.47
C LYS A 286 -19.43 -6.87 -28.85
N ALA A 287 -19.20 -5.77 -28.13
CA ALA A 287 -18.05 -5.68 -27.23
C ALA A 287 -18.36 -6.55 -26.00
N GLN A 288 -17.76 -7.73 -25.95
CA GLN A 288 -17.86 -8.62 -24.80
C GLN A 288 -17.12 -7.93 -23.65
N ALA A 289 -17.88 -7.35 -22.71
CA ALA A 289 -17.35 -6.69 -21.52
C ALA A 289 -16.34 -7.64 -20.85
N THR A 290 -15.09 -7.19 -20.75
CA THR A 290 -14.00 -7.99 -20.21
C THR A 290 -14.01 -7.97 -18.68
N ALA A 291 -13.29 -8.87 -18.01
CA ALA A 291 -13.30 -8.95 -16.54
C ALA A 291 -12.57 -7.75 -15.90
N ALA A 292 -11.52 -7.23 -16.54
CA ALA A 292 -10.85 -5.99 -16.18
C ALA A 292 -11.72 -4.77 -16.51
N ALA A 293 -12.44 -4.77 -17.65
CA ALA A 293 -13.42 -3.73 -17.94
C ALA A 293 -14.61 -3.77 -16.96
N LEU A 294 -15.03 -4.94 -16.47
CA LEU A 294 -16.06 -5.08 -15.43
C LEU A 294 -15.55 -4.66 -14.04
N ALA A 295 -14.25 -4.83 -13.76
CA ALA A 295 -13.61 -4.31 -12.54
C ALA A 295 -13.33 -2.80 -12.59
N ASN A 296 -13.18 -2.23 -13.80
CA ASN A 296 -12.96 -0.81 -14.08
C ASN A 296 -14.22 -0.07 -14.57
N GLN A 297 -15.39 -0.71 -14.60
CA GLN A 297 -16.63 0.01 -14.82
C GLN A 297 -16.85 0.97 -13.65
N PRO A 298 -17.19 2.25 -13.92
CA PRO A 298 -17.51 3.19 -12.87
C PRO A 298 -18.56 2.59 -11.93
N VAL A 299 -18.16 2.31 -10.70
CA VAL A 299 -19.07 1.82 -9.68
C VAL A 299 -19.73 3.04 -9.06
N VAL A 300 -21.06 3.05 -8.98
CA VAL A 300 -21.76 4.05 -8.18
C VAL A 300 -21.48 3.74 -6.71
N VAL A 301 -20.56 4.49 -6.13
CA VAL A 301 -20.27 4.43 -4.69
C VAL A 301 -21.38 5.20 -3.97
N PRO A 302 -22.13 4.59 -3.04
CA PRO A 302 -23.11 5.30 -2.23
C PRO A 302 -22.42 6.41 -1.44
N ILE A 303 -22.89 7.63 -1.63
CA ILE A 303 -22.47 8.81 -0.86
C ILE A 303 -23.69 9.29 -0.08
N SER A 304 -23.50 9.55 1.20
CA SER A 304 -24.50 9.97 2.17
C SER A 304 -23.96 11.13 3.02
N ASP A 305 -23.53 10.85 4.25
CA ASP A 305 -22.99 11.78 5.24
C ASP A 305 -21.52 11.44 5.55
N GLU A 306 -20.74 11.09 4.53
CA GLU A 306 -19.30 10.93 4.69
C GLU A 306 -18.63 12.28 4.98
N PRO A 307 -17.55 12.30 5.78
CA PRO A 307 -16.71 13.48 5.93
C PRO A 307 -16.14 13.90 4.58
N GLY A 308 -16.60 15.05 4.09
CA GLY A 308 -16.22 15.63 2.81
C GLY A 308 -15.25 16.79 2.94
N LEU A 309 -14.35 16.93 1.97
CA LEU A 309 -13.43 18.05 1.81
C LEU A 309 -13.60 18.66 0.41
N GLY A 310 -13.78 19.97 0.36
CA GLY A 310 -13.98 20.71 -0.89
C GLY A 310 -15.45 20.97 -1.22
N ASN A 311 -15.70 21.35 -2.48
CA ASN A 311 -17.03 21.68 -2.96
C ASN A 311 -17.82 20.39 -3.28
N PRO A 312 -18.98 20.11 -2.65
CA PRO A 312 -19.80 18.93 -2.98
C PRO A 312 -20.33 18.93 -4.42
N ASP A 313 -20.35 20.09 -5.09
CA ASP A 313 -20.75 20.23 -6.50
C ASP A 313 -19.55 20.13 -7.46
N ALA A 314 -18.36 19.72 -6.99
CA ALA A 314 -17.20 19.56 -7.84
C ALA A 314 -17.41 18.46 -8.90
N PRO A 315 -16.89 18.64 -10.13
CA PRO A 315 -17.08 17.67 -11.22
C PRO A 315 -16.38 16.33 -10.99
N VAL A 316 -15.35 16.29 -10.14
CA VAL A 316 -14.63 15.07 -9.79
C VAL A 316 -14.87 14.73 -8.32
N VAL A 317 -15.40 13.54 -8.06
CA VAL A 317 -15.58 13.00 -6.71
C VAL A 317 -14.57 11.89 -6.48
N ILE A 318 -13.78 12.01 -5.42
CA ILE A 318 -12.85 10.97 -4.96
C ILE A 318 -13.38 10.40 -3.66
N VAL A 319 -13.68 9.10 -3.63
CA VAL A 319 -14.00 8.38 -2.39
C VAL A 319 -12.80 7.52 -1.99
N GLU A 320 -12.23 7.76 -0.83
CA GLU A 320 -11.16 6.96 -0.23
C GLU A 320 -11.73 6.01 0.82
N TYR A 321 -11.51 4.71 0.67
CA TYR A 321 -11.59 3.73 1.77
C TYR A 321 -10.21 3.58 2.39
N SER A 322 -10.08 3.98 3.65
CA SER A 322 -8.79 4.08 4.33
C SER A 322 -8.77 3.42 5.70
N ASP A 323 -7.57 3.19 6.20
CA ASP A 323 -7.29 2.68 7.53
C ASP A 323 -6.25 3.59 8.21
N PHE A 324 -6.62 4.22 9.32
CA PHE A 324 -5.74 5.15 10.02
C PHE A 324 -4.43 4.53 10.53
N GLN A 325 -4.36 3.22 10.74
CA GLN A 325 -3.16 2.51 11.19
C GLN A 325 -2.33 1.97 10.02
N CYS A 326 -2.87 1.97 8.80
CA CYS A 326 -2.17 1.45 7.63
C CYS A 326 -1.02 2.39 7.19
N PRO A 327 0.20 1.86 6.99
CA PRO A 327 1.34 2.66 6.56
C PRO A 327 1.18 3.20 5.13
N PHE A 328 0.45 2.51 4.25
CA PHE A 328 0.16 3.01 2.90
C PHE A 328 -0.85 4.16 2.92
N CYS A 329 -1.88 4.08 3.74
CA CYS A 329 -2.84 5.17 3.92
C CYS A 329 -2.13 6.42 4.46
N ARG A 330 -1.22 6.24 5.43
CA ARG A 330 -0.35 7.31 5.91
C ARG A 330 0.51 7.91 4.79
N ARG A 331 1.13 7.07 3.95
CA ARG A 331 1.93 7.55 2.82
C ARG A 331 1.09 8.41 1.88
N HIS A 332 -0.11 7.95 1.52
CA HIS A 332 -1.04 8.73 0.71
C HIS A 332 -1.37 10.08 1.35
N ALA A 333 -1.77 10.08 2.63
CA ALA A 333 -2.14 11.29 3.36
C ALA A 333 -0.99 12.31 3.46
N LEU A 334 0.27 11.86 3.59
CA LEU A 334 1.42 12.74 3.78
C LEU A 334 2.12 13.15 2.48
N GLU A 335 2.07 12.31 1.44
CA GLU A 335 2.86 12.51 0.22
C GLU A 335 2.00 12.83 -1.01
N THR A 336 0.78 12.28 -1.10
CA THR A 336 -0.10 12.43 -2.27
C THR A 336 -1.19 13.46 -2.03
N MET A 337 -1.89 13.39 -0.89
CA MET A 337 -2.99 14.31 -0.56
C MET A 337 -2.60 15.80 -0.64
N PRO A 338 -1.40 16.26 -0.21
CA PRO A 338 -1.00 17.66 -0.38
C PRO A 338 -1.03 18.15 -1.84
N GLN A 339 -0.76 17.26 -2.79
CA GLN A 339 -0.81 17.58 -4.21
C GLN A 339 -2.24 17.51 -4.77
N LEU A 340 -3.15 16.78 -4.13
CA LEU A 340 -4.58 16.78 -4.48
C LEU A 340 -5.32 17.99 -3.90
N ARG A 341 -4.84 18.55 -2.77
CA ARG A 341 -5.46 19.73 -2.13
C ARG A 341 -5.61 20.91 -3.08
N GLN A 342 -4.68 21.12 -4.02
CA GLN A 342 -4.82 22.20 -5.01
C GLN A 342 -6.09 22.07 -5.88
N TYR A 343 -6.50 20.85 -6.23
CA TYR A 343 -7.73 20.59 -7.01
C TYR A 343 -8.97 20.72 -6.14
N ILE A 344 -8.86 20.34 -4.87
CA ILE A 344 -9.94 20.46 -3.87
C ILE A 344 -10.23 21.94 -3.60
N GLU A 345 -9.18 22.73 -3.37
CA GLU A 345 -9.25 24.19 -3.13
C GLU A 345 -9.73 24.95 -4.38
N ALA A 346 -9.38 24.46 -5.57
CA ALA A 346 -9.89 24.98 -6.84
C ALA A 346 -11.37 24.63 -7.10
N GLY A 347 -12.02 23.84 -6.24
CA GLY A 347 -13.39 23.38 -6.41
C GLY A 347 -13.57 22.34 -7.52
N GLN A 348 -12.47 21.75 -7.99
CA GLN A 348 -12.45 20.74 -9.06
C GLN A 348 -12.65 19.32 -8.52
N VAL A 349 -12.26 19.09 -7.26
CA VAL A 349 -12.40 17.79 -6.58
C VAL A 349 -13.21 17.92 -5.29
N TYR A 350 -14.17 17.01 -5.11
CA TYR A 350 -14.80 16.71 -3.83
C TYR A 350 -14.20 15.41 -3.29
N TYR A 351 -13.57 15.48 -2.11
CA TYR A 351 -12.88 14.34 -1.52
C TYR A 351 -13.64 13.80 -0.31
N LEU A 352 -13.97 12.52 -0.32
CA LEU A 352 -14.75 11.83 0.69
C LEU A 352 -13.91 10.72 1.34
N PHE A 353 -14.00 10.60 2.65
CA PHE A 353 -13.33 9.54 3.40
C PHE A 353 -14.34 8.52 3.94
N LYS A 354 -14.06 7.23 3.75
CA LYS A 354 -14.81 6.09 4.28
C LYS A 354 -13.90 5.19 5.11
N ASP A 355 -14.44 4.73 6.24
CA ASP A 355 -13.77 3.86 7.19
C ASP A 355 -13.60 2.45 6.60
N PHE A 356 -12.37 1.94 6.58
CA PHE A 356 -12.07 0.55 6.24
C PHE A 356 -10.94 -0.04 7.10
N PRO A 357 -11.08 -0.06 8.45
CA PRO A 357 -10.07 -0.66 9.32
C PRO A 357 -9.91 -2.17 9.08
N ILE A 358 -8.67 -2.62 8.87
CA ILE A 358 -8.32 -4.04 8.67
C ILE A 358 -7.86 -4.65 10.00
N LEU A 359 -8.82 -4.89 10.89
CA LEU A 359 -8.55 -5.24 12.30
C LEU A 359 -7.70 -6.49 12.53
N SER A 360 -7.61 -7.40 11.56
CA SER A 360 -6.76 -8.59 11.64
C SER A 360 -5.26 -8.27 11.69
N ILE A 361 -4.84 -7.15 11.10
CA ILE A 361 -3.44 -6.70 11.06
C ILE A 361 -3.25 -5.30 11.66
N HIS A 362 -4.34 -4.55 11.85
CA HIS A 362 -4.36 -3.21 12.41
C HIS A 362 -5.33 -3.15 13.62
N PRO A 363 -4.95 -3.73 14.78
CA PRO A 363 -5.84 -3.87 15.93
C PRO A 363 -6.25 -2.54 16.58
N GLN A 364 -5.51 -1.45 16.35
CA GLN A 364 -5.78 -0.13 16.93
C GLN A 364 -6.61 0.77 16.01
N ALA A 365 -6.79 0.37 14.74
CA ALA A 365 -7.48 1.17 13.74
C ALA A 365 -8.92 1.48 14.17
N GLN A 366 -9.64 0.53 14.78
CA GLN A 366 -11.01 0.76 15.25
C GLN A 366 -11.12 2.02 16.10
N LYS A 367 -10.25 2.18 17.10
CA LYS A 367 -10.28 3.34 18.00
C LYS A 367 -9.83 4.63 17.32
N ALA A 368 -8.95 4.57 16.33
CA ALA A 368 -8.57 5.73 15.53
C ALA A 368 -9.74 6.24 14.67
N HIS A 369 -10.48 5.33 14.00
CA HIS A 369 -11.68 5.67 13.24
C HIS A 369 -12.79 6.23 14.13
N GLU A 370 -13.01 5.63 15.31
CA GLU A 370 -13.94 6.16 16.30
C GLU A 370 -13.54 7.56 16.76
N ALA A 371 -12.24 7.82 16.99
CA ALA A 371 -11.77 9.13 17.40
C ALA A 371 -12.07 10.21 16.35
N ALA A 372 -11.76 9.95 15.07
CA ALA A 372 -12.08 10.88 14.00
C ALA A 372 -13.59 11.16 13.92
N ARG A 373 -14.43 10.10 13.92
CA ARG A 373 -15.90 10.24 13.89
C ARG A 373 -16.46 10.95 15.12
N CYS A 374 -15.92 10.71 16.30
CA CYS A 374 -16.31 11.42 17.52
C CYS A 374 -15.99 12.91 17.44
N VAL A 375 -14.82 13.27 16.92
CA VAL A 375 -14.48 14.69 16.68
C VAL A 375 -15.46 15.32 15.67
N ARG A 376 -15.85 14.59 14.62
CA ARG A 376 -16.87 15.03 13.66
C ARG A 376 -18.23 15.25 14.32
N GLU A 377 -18.69 14.31 15.14
CA GLU A 377 -19.97 14.43 15.87
C GLU A 377 -19.99 15.69 16.74
N LEU A 378 -18.86 16.03 17.36
CA LEU A 378 -18.76 17.13 18.31
C LEU A 378 -18.49 18.50 17.65
N ALA A 379 -17.79 18.53 16.52
CA ALA A 379 -17.28 19.79 15.95
C ALA A 379 -17.34 19.89 14.41
N GLY A 380 -17.94 18.92 13.72
CA GLY A 380 -18.16 18.94 12.28
C GLY A 380 -16.96 18.51 11.43
N ASP A 381 -17.10 18.63 10.11
CA ASP A 381 -16.15 18.09 9.13
C ASP A 381 -14.78 18.76 9.16
N GLU A 382 -14.70 20.07 9.45
CA GLU A 382 -13.41 20.74 9.57
C GLU A 382 -12.55 20.11 10.68
N ALA A 383 -13.15 19.87 11.84
CA ALA A 383 -12.49 19.22 12.97
C ALA A 383 -12.17 17.74 12.67
N TYR A 384 -13.04 17.04 11.90
CA TYR A 384 -12.74 15.70 11.41
C TYR A 384 -11.45 15.67 10.59
N TRP A 385 -11.29 16.58 9.63
CA TRP A 385 -10.11 16.63 8.77
C TRP A 385 -8.84 17.01 9.52
N GLN A 386 -8.96 17.87 10.54
CA GLN A 386 -7.85 18.16 11.45
C GLN A 386 -7.45 16.91 12.25
N MET A 387 -8.42 16.14 12.76
CA MET A 387 -8.16 14.89 13.47
C MET A 387 -7.58 13.82 12.55
N HIS A 388 -8.10 13.69 11.33
CA HIS A 388 -7.57 12.84 10.27
C HIS A 388 -6.09 13.11 10.01
N ASP A 389 -5.73 14.38 9.82
CA ASP A 389 -4.35 14.79 9.55
C ASP A 389 -3.44 14.48 10.75
N LEU A 390 -3.90 14.68 11.99
CA LEU A 390 -3.16 14.30 13.20
C LEU A 390 -2.95 12.79 13.31
N LEU A 391 -3.99 11.98 13.06
CA LEU A 391 -3.93 10.52 13.15
C LEU A 391 -2.87 9.96 12.20
N PHE A 392 -2.79 10.45 10.96
CA PHE A 392 -1.77 10.01 10.00
C PHE A 392 -0.38 10.60 10.26
N ALA A 393 -0.28 11.90 10.57
CA ALA A 393 0.99 12.56 10.85
C ALA A 393 1.70 11.90 12.04
N GLU A 394 0.94 11.55 13.07
CA GLU A 394 1.44 11.01 14.32
C GLU A 394 1.21 9.50 14.45
N GLN A 395 0.95 8.78 13.34
CA GLN A 395 0.68 7.33 13.35
C GLN A 395 1.70 6.53 14.18
N ALA A 396 2.98 6.86 14.08
CA ALA A 396 4.06 6.20 14.82
C ALA A 396 3.98 6.37 16.35
N SER A 397 3.26 7.38 16.84
CA SER A 397 3.08 7.64 18.28
C SER A 397 2.04 6.72 18.91
N TRP A 398 1.12 6.14 18.14
CA TRP A 398 0.00 5.36 18.67
C TRP A 398 -0.15 3.96 18.04
N SER A 399 0.34 3.72 16.83
CA SER A 399 0.06 2.49 16.07
C SER A 399 0.52 1.19 16.72
N SER A 400 1.58 1.22 17.53
CA SER A 400 2.08 0.04 18.26
C SER A 400 1.60 -0.04 19.72
N ARG A 401 0.84 0.96 20.18
CA ARG A 401 0.40 1.06 21.57
C ARG A 401 -0.93 0.36 21.78
N GLN A 402 -1.06 -0.37 22.88
CA GLN A 402 -2.32 -1.02 23.24
C GLN A 402 -3.25 -0.03 23.96
N MET A 403 -4.47 -0.47 24.29
CA MET A 403 -5.31 0.27 25.21
C MET A 403 -4.72 0.18 26.63
N PRO A 404 -4.74 1.27 27.42
CA PRO A 404 -5.38 2.56 27.14
C PRO A 404 -4.49 3.59 26.42
N GLU A 405 -3.22 3.28 26.13
CA GLU A 405 -2.21 4.27 25.74
C GLU A 405 -2.47 4.94 24.36
N HIS A 406 -2.94 4.20 23.35
CA HIS A 406 -3.29 4.84 22.07
C HIS A 406 -4.55 5.73 22.21
N VAL A 407 -5.52 5.32 23.03
CA VAL A 407 -6.74 6.13 23.30
C VAL A 407 -6.36 7.43 23.99
N ALA A 408 -5.44 7.39 24.95
CA ALA A 408 -4.92 8.61 25.59
C ALA A 408 -4.29 9.57 24.57
N THR A 409 -3.62 9.03 23.54
CA THR A 409 -3.05 9.84 22.46
C THR A 409 -4.17 10.50 21.63
N PHE A 410 -5.28 9.80 21.37
CA PHE A 410 -6.43 10.38 20.67
C PHE A 410 -7.14 11.46 21.49
N LEU A 411 -7.23 11.31 22.82
CA LEU A 411 -7.75 12.35 23.70
C LEU A 411 -6.87 13.61 23.68
N GLU A 412 -5.54 13.44 23.71
CA GLU A 412 -4.59 14.55 23.57
C GLU A 412 -4.72 15.28 22.23
N MET A 413 -4.87 14.52 21.13
CA MET A 413 -5.16 15.08 19.81
C MET A 413 -6.46 15.88 19.82
N GLY A 414 -7.54 15.33 20.36
CA GLY A 414 -8.82 16.04 20.50
C GLY A 414 -8.71 17.33 21.32
N GLY A 415 -7.94 17.32 22.41
CA GLY A 415 -7.67 18.51 23.22
C GLY A 415 -6.94 19.61 22.44
N ARG A 416 -6.01 19.26 21.54
CA ARG A 416 -5.34 20.21 20.63
C ARG A 416 -6.30 20.84 19.63
N LEU A 417 -7.40 20.16 19.30
CA LEU A 417 -8.48 20.66 18.45
C LEU A 417 -9.55 21.42 19.25
N GLY A 418 -9.37 21.59 20.56
CA GLY A 418 -10.33 22.28 21.43
C GLY A 418 -11.58 21.47 21.77
N ILE A 419 -11.55 20.15 21.55
CA ILE A 419 -12.63 19.24 21.92
C ILE A 419 -12.57 18.96 23.42
N ASP A 420 -13.73 19.00 24.09
CA ASP A 420 -13.84 18.66 25.50
C ASP A 420 -13.48 17.19 25.75
N GLU A 421 -12.54 16.96 26.67
CA GLU A 421 -12.00 15.62 26.94
C GLU A 421 -13.07 14.65 27.47
N GLU A 422 -14.00 15.12 28.30
CA GLU A 422 -15.07 14.29 28.86
C GLU A 422 -16.05 13.87 27.76
N GLN A 423 -16.41 14.78 26.85
CA GLN A 423 -17.26 14.49 25.70
C GLN A 423 -16.61 13.50 24.73
N LEU A 424 -15.33 13.72 24.38
CA LEU A 424 -14.61 12.83 23.47
C LEU A 424 -14.43 11.43 24.08
N SER A 425 -14.05 11.37 25.37
CA SER A 425 -13.94 10.11 26.12
C SER A 425 -15.27 9.36 26.18
N SER A 426 -16.37 10.07 26.43
CA SER A 426 -17.72 9.49 26.41
C SER A 426 -18.09 8.92 25.04
N CYS A 427 -17.76 9.62 23.96
CA CYS A 427 -18.01 9.12 22.61
C CYS A 427 -17.19 7.86 22.30
N LEU A 428 -15.89 7.86 22.62
CA LEU A 428 -14.97 6.74 22.39
C LEU A 428 -15.28 5.48 23.20
N THR A 429 -16.00 5.60 24.32
CA THR A 429 -16.32 4.48 25.22
C THR A 429 -17.70 3.88 24.98
N THR A 430 -18.60 4.58 24.28
CA THR A 430 -20.00 4.14 24.10
C THR A 430 -20.24 3.31 22.83
N GLU A 431 -19.17 2.96 22.08
CA GLU A 431 -19.22 2.20 20.82
C GLU A 431 -20.20 2.76 19.76
N ARG A 432 -20.67 3.99 19.93
CA ARG A 432 -21.73 4.58 19.10
C ARG A 432 -21.32 4.73 17.64
N GLN A 433 -20.02 4.85 17.37
CA GLN A 433 -19.47 4.95 16.02
C GLN A 433 -19.20 3.58 15.37
N ALA A 434 -19.17 2.49 16.14
CA ALA A 434 -18.79 1.16 15.67
C ALA A 434 -19.74 0.63 14.57
N THR A 435 -21.04 0.91 14.70
CA THR A 435 -22.04 0.47 13.71
C THR A 435 -21.83 1.14 12.35
N ALA A 436 -21.52 2.44 12.34
CA ALA A 436 -21.28 3.18 11.11
C ALA A 436 -19.98 2.75 10.42
N ILE A 437 -18.92 2.52 11.21
CA ILE A 437 -17.65 1.96 10.72
C ILE A 437 -17.87 0.57 10.11
N ALA A 438 -18.57 -0.32 10.82
CA ALA A 438 -18.87 -1.66 10.32
C ALA A 438 -19.70 -1.65 9.03
N ALA A 439 -20.61 -0.68 8.86
CA ALA A 439 -21.37 -0.51 7.63
C ALA A 439 -20.46 -0.16 6.44
N GLN A 440 -19.51 0.76 6.60
CA GLN A 440 -18.56 1.13 5.55
C GLN A 440 -17.55 0.02 5.24
N VAL A 441 -17.12 -0.74 6.25
CA VAL A 441 -16.33 -1.97 6.04
C VAL A 441 -17.11 -2.99 5.21
N ASN A 442 -18.37 -3.27 5.57
CA ASN A 442 -19.20 -4.22 4.81
C ASN A 442 -19.45 -3.76 3.37
N GLU A 443 -19.66 -2.45 3.16
CA GLU A 443 -19.79 -1.87 1.82
C GLU A 443 -18.51 -2.07 0.99
N GLY A 444 -17.34 -1.74 1.54
CA GLY A 444 -16.08 -1.95 0.84
C GLY A 444 -15.83 -3.44 0.52
N LEU A 445 -16.20 -4.35 1.43
CA LEU A 445 -16.14 -5.80 1.17
C LEU A 445 -17.08 -6.23 0.05
N GLN A 446 -18.28 -5.65 -0.05
CA GLN A 446 -19.21 -5.88 -1.18
C GLN A 446 -18.65 -5.37 -2.51
N PHE A 447 -17.88 -4.29 -2.47
CA PHE A 447 -17.10 -3.84 -3.64
C PHE A 447 -15.85 -4.69 -3.91
N GLY A 448 -15.55 -5.70 -3.08
CA GLY A 448 -14.39 -6.55 -3.25
C GLY A 448 -13.07 -5.85 -2.90
N LEU A 449 -13.10 -4.88 -1.99
CA LEU A 449 -11.87 -4.30 -1.45
C LEU A 449 -11.07 -5.38 -0.73
N THR A 450 -9.78 -5.45 -1.05
CA THR A 450 -8.85 -6.40 -0.45
C THR A 450 -7.72 -5.73 0.34
N GLY A 451 -7.70 -4.38 0.38
CA GLY A 451 -6.69 -3.62 1.08
C GLY A 451 -6.96 -2.11 1.04
N THR A 452 -6.13 -1.36 1.77
CA THR A 452 -6.20 0.10 1.88
C THR A 452 -4.86 0.77 1.55
N PRO A 453 -4.86 2.01 1.03
CA PRO A 453 -6.07 2.75 0.64
C PRO A 453 -6.62 2.22 -0.69
N THR A 454 -7.94 2.25 -0.86
CA THR A 454 -8.60 2.04 -2.16
C THR A 454 -9.47 3.25 -2.45
N PHE A 455 -9.38 3.76 -3.68
CA PHE A 455 -10.08 4.96 -4.12
C PHE A 455 -11.08 4.64 -5.22
N PHE A 456 -12.10 5.49 -5.32
CA PHE A 456 -12.98 5.58 -6.47
C PHE A 456 -13.01 7.03 -6.95
N VAL A 457 -12.47 7.31 -8.13
CA VAL A 457 -12.50 8.63 -8.78
C VAL A 457 -13.61 8.63 -9.82
N ASN A 458 -14.73 9.31 -9.53
CA ASN A 458 -15.98 9.20 -10.30
C ASN A 458 -16.37 7.74 -10.60
N GLY A 459 -16.18 6.87 -9.60
CA GLY A 459 -16.47 5.43 -9.70
C GLY A 459 -15.36 4.58 -10.32
N GLN A 460 -14.32 5.18 -10.92
CA GLN A 460 -13.14 4.43 -11.38
C GLN A 460 -12.27 4.01 -10.20
N ARG A 461 -12.07 2.70 -10.03
CA ARG A 461 -11.31 2.15 -8.91
C ARG A 461 -9.81 2.37 -9.10
N LEU A 462 -9.15 2.82 -8.04
CA LEU A 462 -7.70 2.94 -7.95
C LEU A 462 -7.23 2.29 -6.65
N VAL A 463 -6.33 1.31 -6.72
CA VAL A 463 -5.93 0.52 -5.54
C VAL A 463 -4.52 0.91 -5.08
N GLY A 464 -4.36 1.08 -3.78
CA GLY A 464 -3.09 1.37 -3.12
C GLY A 464 -2.72 2.85 -3.14
N ALA A 465 -1.71 3.21 -2.35
CA ALA A 465 -1.17 4.58 -2.30
C ALA A 465 -0.32 4.85 -3.55
N GLN A 466 -1.01 5.13 -4.66
CA GLN A 466 -0.44 5.46 -5.96
C GLN A 466 0.23 6.84 -5.94
N PRO A 467 1.22 7.09 -6.80
CA PRO A 467 1.81 8.43 -6.95
C PRO A 467 0.75 9.45 -7.36
N ALA A 468 0.86 10.69 -6.88
CA ALA A 468 -0.10 11.73 -7.22
C ALA A 468 -0.24 11.99 -8.72
N SER A 469 0.80 11.74 -9.52
CA SER A 469 0.73 11.86 -10.98
C SER A 469 -0.38 10.98 -11.58
N VAL A 470 -0.64 9.81 -10.99
CA VAL A 470 -1.73 8.91 -11.43
C VAL A 470 -3.08 9.55 -11.11
N PHE A 471 -3.26 10.09 -9.92
CA PHE A 471 -4.48 10.81 -9.55
C PHE A 471 -4.70 12.04 -10.42
N VAL A 472 -3.65 12.84 -10.65
CA VAL A 472 -3.71 14.04 -11.50
C VAL A 472 -4.15 13.69 -12.91
N GLN A 473 -3.57 12.65 -13.52
CA GLN A 473 -3.98 12.20 -14.85
C GLN A 473 -5.46 11.80 -14.91
N ILE A 474 -5.97 11.11 -13.89
CA ILE A 474 -7.39 10.72 -13.82
C ILE A 474 -8.28 11.93 -13.56
N ILE A 475 -7.88 12.86 -12.69
CA ILE A 475 -8.64 14.09 -12.43
C ILE A 475 -8.72 14.93 -13.70
N GLU A 476 -7.58 15.16 -14.36
CA GLU A 476 -7.50 15.97 -15.58
C GLU A 476 -8.30 15.36 -16.73
N SER A 477 -8.37 14.02 -16.85
CA SER A 477 -9.21 13.40 -17.87
C SER A 477 -10.70 13.68 -17.66
N PHE A 478 -11.19 13.63 -16.42
CA PHE A 478 -12.59 14.00 -16.12
C PHE A 478 -12.86 15.48 -16.28
N LEU A 479 -11.89 16.35 -16.00
CA LEU A 479 -12.06 17.80 -16.17
C LEU A 479 -12.07 18.21 -17.65
N ALA A 480 -11.37 17.47 -18.52
CA ALA A 480 -11.36 17.72 -19.96
C ALA A 480 -12.68 17.28 -20.65
N ASP A 481 -13.34 16.25 -20.14
CA ASP A 481 -14.61 15.73 -20.70
C ASP A 481 -15.82 16.66 -20.42
N GLU A 482 -15.71 17.59 -19.47
CA GLU A 482 -16.75 18.56 -19.10
C GLU A 482 -16.66 19.90 -19.90
N SER A 483 -15.62 20.07 -20.74
CA SER A 483 -15.39 21.27 -21.57
C SER A 483 -15.77 21.07 -23.03
#